data_AF-A0A0M8XWM6-F1
#
_entry.id   AF-A0A0M8XWM6-F1
#
_cell.length_a   1.000
_cell.length_b   1.000
_cell.length_c   1.000
_cell.angle_alpha   90.00
_cell.angle_beta   90.00
_cell.angle_gamma   90.00
#
_symmetry.space_group_name_H-M   'P 1'
#
loop_
_entity.id
_entity.type
_entity.pdbx_description
1 polymer ?
#
loop_
_entity_poly.entity_id
_entity_poly.type
_entity_poly.pdbx_seq_one_letter_code
_entity_poly.pdbx_strand_id
1 'polypeptide(L)'
;MDMFGIGDSIEFTFDGQRRLRVSVPADYLPLAAWLTTDAQPHLSGLDHLVGLIRHCQREGRTLVGNGCSVDLVNDVVLLESSYGRWPRAVIPESLFWPVLEGLHGFMAGAAREPTLARPADYPEVFRATTEHQDSGAARPVVVDHTYFPLDWTNEDVMAAGEGAWQSPETIRDPHTGTWSGVWRNLELAGYYDPGTGEALTYFPVIAP
;
A
#
# COMPACT_ATOMS: atom_id res chain seq x y z
N MET A 1 10.24 6.79 -14.86
CA MET A 1 9.64 5.45 -14.94
C MET A 1 8.52 5.48 -13.93
N ASP A 2 7.29 5.36 -14.39
CA ASP A 2 6.11 5.56 -13.55
C ASP A 2 5.89 4.35 -12.64
N MET A 3 5.25 4.58 -11.49
CA MET A 3 4.97 3.52 -10.53
C MET A 3 3.98 2.51 -11.11
N PHE A 4 3.01 3.01 -11.88
CA PHE A 4 1.94 2.25 -12.47
C PHE A 4 2.02 2.33 -13.99
N GLY A 5 1.84 1.19 -14.63
CA GLY A 5 1.64 1.11 -16.08
C GLY A 5 0.15 1.16 -16.40
N ILE A 6 -0.23 1.88 -17.47
CA ILE A 6 -1.57 1.74 -18.04
C ILE A 6 -1.55 0.58 -19.03
N GLY A 7 -2.41 -0.42 -18.81
CA GLY A 7 -2.54 -1.61 -19.67
C GLY A 7 -3.98 -2.10 -19.81
N ASP A 8 -4.17 -3.13 -20.64
CA ASP A 8 -5.48 -3.76 -20.85
C ASP A 8 -5.81 -4.83 -19.78
N SER A 9 -4.81 -5.22 -18.99
CA SER A 9 -4.81 -6.26 -17.96
C SER A 9 -4.27 -5.71 -16.64
N ILE A 10 -4.57 -6.43 -15.55
CA ILE A 10 -3.93 -6.21 -14.25
C ILE A 10 -2.72 -7.12 -14.14
N GLU A 11 -1.54 -6.54 -13.97
CA GLU A 11 -0.26 -7.27 -13.97
C GLU A 11 0.62 -6.85 -12.79
N PHE A 12 1.30 -7.83 -12.20
CA PHE A 12 2.24 -7.65 -11.10
C PHE A 12 3.65 -8.01 -11.54
N THR A 13 4.61 -7.14 -11.26
CA THR A 13 6.04 -7.38 -11.50
C THR A 13 6.88 -6.80 -10.36
N PHE A 14 8.17 -7.12 -10.35
CA PHE A 14 9.15 -6.44 -9.51
C PHE A 14 10.08 -5.60 -10.37
N ASP A 15 10.45 -4.40 -9.90
CA ASP A 15 11.50 -3.62 -10.53
C ASP A 15 12.91 -4.10 -10.13
N GLY A 16 13.94 -3.42 -10.65
CA GLY A 16 15.34 -3.74 -10.32
C GLY A 16 15.70 -3.57 -8.83
N GLN A 17 14.86 -2.92 -8.03
CA GLN A 17 14.98 -2.75 -6.58
C GLN A 17 14.03 -3.68 -5.79
N ARG A 18 13.40 -4.63 -6.49
CA ARG A 18 12.46 -5.62 -5.93
C ARG A 18 11.21 -5.00 -5.31
N ARG A 19 10.82 -3.83 -5.84
CA ARG A 19 9.61 -3.13 -5.43
C ARG A 19 8.46 -3.57 -6.31
N LEU A 20 7.28 -3.76 -5.72
CA LEU A 20 6.08 -4.14 -6.47
C LEU A 20 5.76 -3.06 -7.52
N ARG A 21 5.49 -3.52 -8.74
CA ARG A 21 4.97 -2.70 -9.84
C ARG A 21 3.64 -3.29 -10.26
N VAL A 22 2.66 -2.41 -10.40
CA VAL A 22 1.29 -2.78 -10.73
C VAL A 22 0.91 -2.07 -12.02
N SER A 23 0.58 -2.82 -13.06
CA SER A 23 -0.03 -2.25 -14.27
C SER A 23 -1.53 -2.55 -14.26
N VAL A 24 -2.34 -1.56 -14.57
CA VAL A 24 -3.82 -1.64 -14.53
C VAL A 24 -4.43 -0.80 -15.65
N PRO A 25 -5.70 -1.05 -16.04
CA PRO A 25 -6.48 -0.08 -16.79
C PRO A 25 -6.60 1.25 -16.02
N ALA A 26 -6.69 2.36 -16.75
CA ALA A 26 -6.66 3.72 -16.16
C ALA A 26 -7.73 3.94 -15.08
N ASP A 27 -8.92 3.36 -15.24
CA ASP A 27 -10.02 3.47 -14.28
C ASP A 27 -9.73 2.78 -12.93
N TYR A 28 -8.69 1.94 -12.88
CA TYR A 28 -8.26 1.20 -11.69
C TYR A 28 -6.93 1.68 -11.11
N LEU A 29 -6.43 2.86 -11.51
CA LEU A 29 -5.25 3.47 -10.88
C LEU A 29 -5.38 3.63 -9.34
N PRO A 30 -6.56 3.97 -8.77
CA PRO A 30 -6.75 3.94 -7.32
C PRO A 30 -6.49 2.57 -6.69
N LEU A 31 -6.89 1.48 -7.37
CA LEU A 31 -6.62 0.13 -6.90
C LEU A 31 -5.11 -0.16 -6.89
N ALA A 32 -4.39 0.24 -7.93
CA ALA A 32 -2.92 0.10 -7.96
C ALA A 32 -2.22 0.90 -6.85
N ALA A 33 -2.70 2.11 -6.55
CA ALA A 33 -2.23 2.91 -5.43
C ALA A 33 -2.41 2.16 -4.11
N TRP A 34 -3.63 1.69 -3.83
CA TRP A 34 -3.94 0.94 -2.60
C TRP A 34 -3.15 -0.37 -2.47
N LEU A 35 -2.99 -1.13 -3.56
CA LEU A 35 -2.18 -2.35 -3.54
C LEU A 35 -0.73 -2.07 -3.16
N THR A 36 -0.20 -0.91 -3.55
CA THR A 36 1.18 -0.51 -3.27
C THR A 36 1.35 0.07 -1.86
N THR A 37 0.39 0.87 -1.41
CA THR A 37 0.52 1.61 -0.14
C THR A 37 0.00 0.85 1.07
N ASP A 38 -1.09 0.11 0.88
CA ASP A 38 -1.84 -0.52 1.95
C ASP A 38 -1.70 -2.04 1.86
N ALA A 39 -1.99 -2.68 0.72
CA ALA A 39 -1.85 -4.13 0.63
C ALA A 39 -0.40 -4.57 0.88
N GLN A 40 0.52 -3.92 0.16
CA GLN A 40 1.96 -4.13 0.18
C GLN A 40 2.35 -5.56 -0.23
N PRO A 41 3.56 -5.75 -0.76
CA PRO A 41 3.98 -7.05 -1.27
C PRO A 41 4.53 -7.93 -0.14
N HIS A 42 3.70 -8.38 0.80
CA HIS A 42 4.12 -9.28 1.88
C HIS A 42 3.06 -10.36 2.13
N LEU A 43 3.42 -11.63 1.97
CA LEU A 43 2.44 -12.73 1.90
C LEU A 43 1.58 -12.85 3.17
N SER A 44 2.20 -12.92 4.35
CA SER A 44 1.44 -13.03 5.60
C SER A 44 0.71 -11.74 5.96
N GLY A 45 1.23 -10.59 5.51
CA GLY A 45 0.55 -9.30 5.62
C GLY A 45 -0.71 -9.25 4.77
N LEU A 46 -0.66 -9.82 3.57
CA LEU A 46 -1.79 -9.92 2.66
C LEU A 46 -2.86 -10.87 3.17
N ASP A 47 -2.46 -12.03 3.73
CA ASP A 47 -3.39 -12.97 4.39
C ASP A 47 -4.14 -12.30 5.54
N HIS A 48 -3.40 -11.58 6.40
CA HIS A 48 -3.97 -10.81 7.50
C HIS A 48 -4.93 -9.75 6.99
N LEU A 49 -4.52 -8.97 5.98
CA LEU A 49 -5.35 -7.93 5.37
C LEU A 49 -6.65 -8.47 4.79
N VAL A 50 -6.62 -9.59 4.05
CA VAL A 50 -7.82 -10.25 3.53
C VAL A 50 -8.74 -10.66 4.67
N GLY A 51 -8.18 -11.20 5.75
CA GLY A 51 -8.90 -11.53 6.97
C GLY A 51 -9.57 -10.30 7.60
N LEU A 52 -8.85 -9.18 7.69
CA LEU A 52 -9.37 -7.91 8.21
C LEU A 52 -10.48 -7.35 7.34
N ILE A 53 -10.33 -7.30 6.01
CA ILE A 53 -11.36 -6.79 5.10
C ILE A 53 -12.65 -7.61 5.26
N ARG A 54 -12.55 -8.94 5.32
CA ARG A 54 -13.71 -9.82 5.55
C ARG A 54 -14.31 -9.64 6.95
N HIS A 55 -13.49 -9.36 7.96
CA HIS A 55 -13.98 -9.03 9.30
C HIS A 55 -14.75 -7.70 9.29
N CYS A 56 -14.19 -6.65 8.69
CA CYS A 56 -14.84 -5.35 8.52
C CYS A 56 -16.16 -5.46 7.77
N GLN A 57 -16.22 -6.24 6.69
CA GLN A 57 -17.45 -6.49 5.94
C GLN A 57 -18.55 -7.11 6.82
N ARG A 58 -18.22 -8.15 7.61
CA ARG A 58 -19.17 -8.84 8.50
C ARG A 58 -19.67 -7.95 9.63
N GLU A 59 -18.77 -7.17 10.24
CA GLU A 59 -19.08 -6.30 11.37
C GLU A 59 -19.60 -4.91 10.95
N GLY A 60 -19.71 -4.67 9.65
CA GLY A 60 -20.11 -3.38 9.10
C GLY A 60 -19.18 -2.24 9.48
N ARG A 61 -17.87 -2.46 9.44
CA ARG A 61 -16.81 -1.50 9.78
C ARG A 61 -16.07 -1.02 8.54
N THR A 62 -15.43 0.13 8.65
CA THR A 62 -14.47 0.62 7.64
C THR A 62 -13.06 0.21 8.03
N LEU A 63 -12.29 -0.28 7.07
CA LEU A 63 -10.86 -0.48 7.23
C LEU A 63 -10.12 0.79 6.78
N VAL A 64 -9.18 1.28 7.58
CA VAL A 64 -8.33 2.42 7.23
C VAL A 64 -6.89 1.93 7.23
N GLY A 65 -6.26 1.94 6.06
CA GLY A 65 -4.86 1.62 5.90
C GLY A 65 -3.98 2.87 5.84
N ASN A 66 -2.70 2.65 5.52
CA ASN A 66 -1.67 3.69 5.42
C ASN A 66 -2.09 4.88 4.56
N GLY A 67 -2.86 4.67 3.49
CA GLY A 67 -3.22 5.75 2.59
C GLY A 67 -4.61 5.68 1.99
N CYS A 68 -5.37 4.62 2.24
CA CYS A 68 -6.77 4.57 1.83
C CYS A 68 -7.66 4.01 2.92
N SER A 69 -8.93 4.38 2.86
CA SER A 69 -10.00 3.62 3.50
C SER A 69 -10.65 2.67 2.51
N VAL A 70 -11.09 1.52 3.03
CA VAL A 70 -11.77 0.45 2.31
C VAL A 70 -13.08 0.16 3.03
N ASP A 71 -14.18 0.21 2.29
CA ASP A 71 -15.51 -0.16 2.77
C ASP A 71 -16.18 -1.10 1.76
N LEU A 72 -16.89 -2.12 2.25
CA LEU A 72 -17.59 -3.10 1.42
C LEU A 72 -19.09 -2.91 1.61
N VAL A 73 -19.77 -2.55 0.53
CA VAL A 73 -21.20 -2.20 0.54
C VAL A 73 -21.85 -2.72 -0.74
N ASN A 74 -22.89 -3.52 -0.65
CA ASN A 74 -23.70 -3.98 -1.80
C ASN A 74 -22.86 -4.52 -2.98
N ASP A 75 -22.02 -5.53 -2.72
CA ASP A 75 -21.18 -6.21 -3.71
C ASP A 75 -20.12 -5.31 -4.41
N VAL A 76 -19.86 -4.13 -3.86
CA VAL A 76 -18.78 -3.24 -4.31
C VAL A 76 -17.86 -2.86 -3.15
N VAL A 77 -16.61 -2.64 -3.50
CA VAL A 77 -15.58 -2.06 -2.66
C VAL A 77 -15.48 -0.57 -2.95
N LEU A 78 -15.70 0.23 -1.93
CA LEU A 78 -15.46 1.66 -1.94
C LEU A 78 -14.04 1.90 -1.44
N LEU A 79 -13.23 2.51 -2.29
CA LEU A 79 -11.87 2.87 -2.00
C LEU A 79 -11.76 4.40 -1.99
N GLU A 80 -11.17 4.97 -0.94
CA GLU A 80 -11.05 6.43 -0.79
C GLU A 80 -9.67 6.82 -0.27
N SER A 81 -9.05 7.81 -0.92
CA SER A 81 -7.73 8.31 -0.54
C SER A 81 -7.80 9.12 0.75
N SER A 82 -6.98 8.75 1.74
CA SER A 82 -6.83 9.52 2.99
C SER A 82 -6.19 10.91 2.77
N TYR A 83 -5.59 11.14 1.60
CA TYR A 83 -4.88 12.37 1.24
C TYR A 83 -5.57 13.16 0.12
N GLY A 84 -6.81 12.77 -0.23
CA GLY A 84 -7.63 13.47 -1.23
C GLY A 84 -6.99 13.53 -2.62
N ARG A 85 -6.20 12.53 -3.01
CA ARG A 85 -5.49 12.54 -4.30
C ARG A 85 -6.38 12.16 -5.49
N TRP A 86 -7.38 11.31 -5.26
CA TRP A 86 -8.30 10.85 -6.29
C TRP A 86 -9.71 10.70 -5.70
N PRO A 87 -10.76 10.86 -6.52
CA PRO A 87 -12.14 10.72 -6.06
C PRO A 87 -12.41 9.28 -5.62
N ARG A 88 -13.40 9.08 -4.74
CA ARG A 88 -13.82 7.75 -4.29
C ARG A 88 -14.01 6.81 -5.50
N ALA A 89 -13.26 5.72 -5.50
CA ALA A 89 -13.36 4.68 -6.50
C ALA A 89 -14.36 3.61 -6.06
N VAL A 90 -15.12 3.10 -7.02
CA VAL A 90 -16.10 2.03 -6.82
C VAL A 90 -15.63 0.83 -7.62
N ILE A 91 -15.21 -0.23 -6.93
CA ILE A 91 -14.60 -1.41 -7.53
C ILE A 91 -15.55 -2.59 -7.31
N PRO A 92 -16.00 -3.29 -8.36
CA PRO A 92 -16.81 -4.50 -8.17
C PRO A 92 -16.06 -5.55 -7.35
N GLU A 93 -16.75 -6.23 -6.41
CA GLU A 93 -16.14 -7.34 -5.66
C GLU A 93 -15.65 -8.47 -6.59
N SER A 94 -16.35 -8.67 -7.71
CA SER A 94 -15.98 -9.62 -8.76
C SER A 94 -14.65 -9.31 -9.46
N LEU A 95 -14.12 -8.10 -9.30
CA LEU A 95 -12.77 -7.72 -9.73
C LEU A 95 -11.81 -7.67 -8.54
N PHE A 96 -12.23 -7.05 -7.43
CA PHE A 96 -11.38 -6.82 -6.27
C PHE A 96 -10.80 -8.11 -5.67
N TRP A 97 -11.64 -9.13 -5.45
CA TRP A 97 -11.18 -10.38 -4.85
C TRP A 97 -10.22 -11.16 -5.77
N PRO A 98 -10.51 -11.35 -7.07
CA PRO A 98 -9.54 -11.96 -7.99
C PRO A 98 -8.21 -11.23 -8.08
N VAL A 99 -8.20 -9.90 -7.97
CA VAL A 99 -6.96 -9.10 -7.96
C VAL A 99 -6.11 -9.41 -6.73
N LEU A 100 -6.73 -9.48 -5.54
CA LEU A 100 -6.02 -9.88 -4.31
C LEU A 100 -5.53 -11.32 -4.36
N GLU A 101 -6.33 -12.24 -4.88
CA GLU A 101 -5.93 -13.64 -5.10
C GLU A 101 -4.75 -13.74 -6.09
N GLY A 102 -4.78 -12.93 -7.16
CA GLY A 102 -3.69 -12.83 -8.13
C GLY A 102 -2.41 -12.30 -7.50
N LEU A 103 -2.48 -11.23 -6.69
CA LEU A 103 -1.34 -10.71 -5.97
C LEU A 103 -0.79 -11.75 -4.99
N HIS A 104 -1.67 -12.43 -4.23
CA HIS A 104 -1.26 -13.50 -3.33
C HIS A 104 -0.53 -14.62 -4.08
N GLY A 105 -1.07 -15.08 -5.22
CA GLY A 105 -0.43 -16.09 -6.05
C GLY A 105 0.94 -15.64 -6.58
N PHE A 106 1.05 -14.39 -7.01
CA PHE A 106 2.30 -13.77 -7.43
C PHE A 106 3.33 -13.75 -6.29
N MET A 107 2.93 -13.32 -5.10
CA MET A 107 3.80 -13.29 -3.91
C MET A 107 4.23 -14.69 -3.46
N ALA A 108 3.33 -15.67 -3.49
CA ALA A 108 3.66 -17.06 -3.16
C ALA A 108 4.65 -17.68 -4.17
N GLY A 109 4.61 -17.25 -5.44
CA GLY A 109 5.61 -17.58 -6.44
C GLY A 109 6.97 -16.94 -6.12
N ALA A 110 6.95 -15.63 -5.87
CA ALA A 110 8.13 -14.82 -5.55
C ALA A 110 8.88 -15.29 -4.29
N ALA A 111 8.15 -15.74 -3.25
CA ALA A 111 8.73 -16.26 -2.01
C ALA A 111 9.63 -17.49 -2.22
N ARG A 112 9.53 -18.16 -3.38
CA ARG A 112 10.38 -19.29 -3.76
C ARG A 112 11.66 -18.87 -4.48
N GLU A 113 11.84 -17.59 -4.77
CA GLU A 113 13.00 -17.04 -5.48
C GLU A 113 14.02 -16.46 -4.48
N PRO A 114 15.17 -17.13 -4.22
CA PRO A 114 16.16 -16.64 -3.27
C PRO A 114 16.74 -15.27 -3.65
N THR A 115 16.71 -14.94 -4.94
CA THR A 115 17.15 -13.64 -5.47
C THR A 115 16.26 -12.49 -5.07
N LEU A 116 15.04 -12.75 -4.58
CA LEU A 116 14.14 -11.72 -4.07
C LEU A 116 14.29 -11.51 -2.56
N ALA A 117 14.89 -12.47 -1.83
CA ALA A 117 15.10 -12.39 -0.39
C ALA A 117 15.90 -11.14 0.01
N ARG A 118 15.38 -10.38 0.98
CA ARG A 118 16.03 -9.16 1.45
C ARG A 118 17.37 -9.46 2.15
N PRO A 119 18.29 -8.48 2.15
CA PRO A 119 19.51 -8.55 2.96
C PRO A 119 19.20 -8.80 4.45
N ALA A 120 20.14 -9.43 5.15
CA ALA A 120 19.98 -9.76 6.57
C ALA A 120 19.88 -8.51 7.49
N ASP A 121 20.31 -7.35 7.01
CA ASP A 121 20.26 -6.05 7.69
C ASP A 121 19.04 -5.21 7.30
N TYR A 122 18.04 -5.79 6.64
CA TYR A 122 16.80 -5.08 6.33
C TYR A 122 16.10 -4.64 7.64
N PRO A 123 15.72 -3.36 7.79
CA PRO A 123 15.10 -2.88 9.03
C PRO A 123 13.79 -3.62 9.36
N GLU A 124 13.56 -3.89 10.64
CA GLU A 124 12.37 -4.60 11.11
C GLU A 124 11.14 -3.68 11.07
N VAL A 125 10.41 -3.72 9.97
CA VAL A 125 9.12 -3.05 9.79
C VAL A 125 8.03 -3.93 10.40
N PHE A 126 7.13 -3.34 11.17
CA PHE A 126 5.99 -4.08 11.72
C PHE A 126 4.66 -3.51 11.27
N ARG A 127 3.66 -4.39 11.21
CA ARG A 127 2.26 -4.05 10.95
C ARG A 127 1.48 -4.12 12.25
N ALA A 128 0.61 -3.16 12.51
CA ALA A 128 -0.28 -3.23 13.66
C ALA A 128 -1.70 -2.80 13.29
N THR A 129 -2.65 -3.45 13.94
CA THR A 129 -4.07 -3.18 13.78
C THR A 129 -4.65 -2.63 15.09
N THR A 130 -5.38 -1.51 15.03
CA THR A 130 -6.10 -0.95 16.18
C THR A 130 -7.58 -0.76 15.87
N GLU A 131 -8.43 -1.03 16.85
CA GLU A 131 -9.86 -0.77 16.73
C GLU A 131 -10.23 0.57 17.37
N HIS A 132 -10.95 1.40 16.62
CA HIS A 132 -11.47 2.67 17.09
C HIS A 132 -13.00 2.63 17.02
N GLN A 133 -13.63 2.67 18.20
CA GLN A 133 -15.06 2.90 18.32
C GLN A 133 -15.28 4.34 18.77
N ASP A 134 -15.30 5.27 17.82
CA ASP A 134 -15.56 6.66 18.15
C ASP A 134 -17.07 6.88 18.39
N SER A 135 -17.41 7.55 19.48
CA SER A 135 -18.79 7.71 19.97
C SER A 135 -19.69 8.57 19.06
N GLY A 136 -19.13 9.19 18.02
CA GLY A 136 -19.85 9.99 17.03
C GLY A 136 -19.64 9.58 15.56
N ALA A 137 -18.85 8.53 15.29
CA ALA A 137 -18.66 8.04 13.92
C ALA A 137 -19.85 7.19 13.47
N ALA A 138 -20.22 7.29 12.18
CA ALA A 138 -21.32 6.52 11.61
C ALA A 138 -21.06 5.01 11.62
N ARG A 139 -19.78 4.59 11.58
CA ARG A 139 -19.34 3.19 11.61
C ARG A 139 -18.05 3.07 12.43
N PRO A 140 -17.84 1.99 13.20
CA PRO A 140 -16.55 1.72 13.83
C PRO A 140 -15.45 1.54 12.76
N VAL A 141 -14.22 1.87 13.13
CA VAL A 141 -13.06 1.81 12.24
C VAL A 141 -12.06 0.79 12.77
N VAL A 142 -11.48 0.03 11.84
CA VAL A 142 -10.28 -0.77 12.07
C VAL A 142 -9.15 -0.08 11.33
N VAL A 143 -8.08 0.28 12.03
CA VAL A 143 -6.88 0.91 11.44
C VAL A 143 -5.82 -0.17 11.28
N ASP A 144 -5.17 -0.24 10.12
CA ASP A 144 -4.11 -1.19 9.80
C ASP A 144 -2.93 -0.48 9.14
N HIS A 145 -1.89 -0.19 9.92
CA HIS A 145 -0.75 0.61 9.48
C HIS A 145 0.56 -0.16 9.58
N THR A 146 1.53 0.31 8.81
CA THR A 146 2.93 -0.13 8.87
C THR A 146 3.78 0.91 9.57
N TYR A 147 4.67 0.44 10.44
CA TYR A 147 5.45 1.28 11.34
C TYR A 147 6.94 0.99 11.20
N PHE A 148 7.73 2.05 11.38
CA PHE A 148 9.18 1.98 11.39
C PHE A 148 9.68 1.15 12.58
N PRO A 149 10.95 0.69 12.56
CA PRO A 149 11.52 -0.04 13.69
C PRO A 149 11.32 0.70 15.02
N LEU A 150 11.01 -0.05 16.07
CA LEU A 150 10.66 0.50 17.38
C LEU A 150 11.81 1.26 18.06
N ASP A 151 13.05 0.96 17.67
CA ASP A 151 14.27 1.58 18.17
C ASP A 151 14.65 2.87 17.42
N TRP A 152 13.97 3.20 16.32
CA TRP A 152 14.22 4.42 15.57
C TRP A 152 13.66 5.65 16.28
N THR A 153 14.44 6.72 16.25
CA THR A 153 13.99 8.03 16.71
C THR A 153 13.16 8.74 15.64
N ASN A 154 12.46 9.80 16.01
CA ASN A 154 11.79 10.68 15.04
C ASN A 154 12.79 11.26 14.02
N GLU A 155 14.03 11.55 14.43
CA GLU A 155 15.07 12.04 13.54
C GLU A 155 15.47 10.98 12.50
N ASP A 156 15.57 9.71 12.90
CA ASP A 156 15.84 8.59 11.98
C ASP A 156 14.72 8.42 10.97
N VAL A 157 13.46 8.49 11.42
CA VAL A 157 12.28 8.41 10.55
C VAL A 157 12.25 9.55 9.53
N MET A 158 12.54 10.79 9.98
CA MET A 158 12.62 11.95 9.10
C MET A 158 13.75 11.82 8.07
N ALA A 159 14.94 11.40 8.52
CA ALA A 159 16.09 11.20 7.64
C ALA A 159 15.83 10.10 6.61
N ALA A 160 15.10 9.04 6.98
CA ALA A 160 14.68 7.99 6.06
C ALA A 160 13.67 8.52 5.03
N GLY A 161 12.67 9.28 5.46
CA GLY A 161 11.69 9.91 4.58
C GLY A 161 12.32 10.86 3.57
N GLU A 162 13.15 11.80 4.03
CA GLU A 162 13.87 12.74 3.18
C GLU A 162 14.83 12.03 2.23
N GLY A 163 15.61 11.08 2.76
CA GLY A 163 16.58 10.34 1.98
C GLY A 163 15.94 9.46 0.91
N ALA A 164 14.83 8.78 1.22
CA ALA A 164 14.08 8.01 0.24
C ALA A 164 13.42 8.91 -0.80
N TRP A 165 12.87 10.07 -0.41
CA TRP A 165 12.27 11.01 -1.36
C TRP A 165 13.27 11.57 -2.37
N GLN A 166 14.50 11.83 -1.91
CA GLN A 166 15.61 12.35 -2.71
C GLN A 166 16.41 11.25 -3.43
N SER A 167 16.09 9.97 -3.22
CA SER A 167 16.84 8.86 -3.81
C SER A 167 16.79 8.89 -5.35
N PRO A 168 17.88 8.51 -6.05
CA PRO A 168 17.86 8.35 -7.51
C PRO A 168 16.80 7.34 -7.99
N GLU A 169 16.44 6.38 -7.14
CA GLU A 169 15.46 5.34 -7.39
C GLU A 169 14.02 5.76 -7.08
N THR A 170 13.79 7.00 -6.62
CA THR A 170 12.45 7.52 -6.33
C THR A 170 11.59 7.46 -7.57
N ILE A 171 10.44 6.81 -7.43
CA ILE A 171 9.42 6.72 -8.46
C ILE A 171 8.16 7.39 -7.94
N ARG A 172 7.51 8.15 -8.81
CA ARG A 172 6.35 8.99 -8.51
C ARG A 172 5.29 8.72 -9.55
N ASP A 173 4.06 8.57 -9.11
CA ASP A 173 2.88 8.48 -9.95
C ASP A 173 2.10 9.81 -9.90
N PRO A 174 2.08 10.60 -10.97
CA PRO A 174 1.39 11.88 -10.98
C PRO A 174 -0.13 11.74 -11.04
N HIS A 175 -0.67 10.57 -11.38
CA HIS A 175 -2.11 10.35 -11.50
C HIS A 175 -2.74 10.06 -10.13
N THR A 176 -2.06 9.29 -9.29
CA THR A 176 -2.55 8.91 -7.96
C THR A 176 -1.88 9.70 -6.84
N GLY A 177 -0.78 10.41 -7.13
CA GLY A 177 0.06 11.05 -6.14
C GLY A 177 0.85 10.06 -5.29
N THR A 178 0.92 8.78 -5.66
CA THR A 178 1.69 7.77 -4.93
C THR A 178 3.17 7.88 -5.27
N TRP A 179 4.05 7.57 -4.33
CA TRP A 179 5.49 7.47 -4.60
C TRP A 179 6.13 6.35 -3.79
N SER A 180 7.27 5.85 -4.27
CA SER A 180 8.15 4.98 -3.47
C SER A 180 9.61 5.28 -3.75
N GLY A 181 10.42 5.16 -2.72
CA GLY A 181 11.86 5.42 -2.73
C GLY A 181 12.58 4.45 -1.83
N VAL A 182 13.91 4.51 -1.82
CA VAL A 182 14.74 3.61 -1.02
C VAL A 182 15.68 4.42 -0.15
N TRP A 183 15.79 4.05 1.12
CA TRP A 183 16.79 4.58 2.03
C TRP A 183 17.45 3.43 2.79
N ARG A 184 18.77 3.28 2.65
CA ARG A 184 19.54 2.19 3.31
C ARG A 184 18.85 0.82 3.19
N ASN A 185 18.48 0.46 1.96
CA ASN A 185 17.75 -0.76 1.61
C ASN A 185 16.29 -0.85 2.08
N LEU A 186 15.79 0.05 2.93
CA LEU A 186 14.38 0.13 3.30
C LEU A 186 13.59 0.80 2.18
N GLU A 187 12.57 0.10 1.68
CA GLU A 187 11.58 0.74 0.81
C GLU A 187 10.61 1.57 1.64
N LEU A 188 10.39 2.80 1.18
CA LEU A 188 9.36 3.68 1.69
C LEU A 188 8.35 3.96 0.58
N ALA A 189 7.08 3.92 0.92
CA ALA A 189 5.98 4.33 0.05
C ALA A 189 5.19 5.45 0.72
N GLY A 190 4.48 6.23 -0.07
CA GLY A 190 3.73 7.36 0.46
C GLY A 190 2.93 8.10 -0.59
N TYR A 191 2.46 9.27 -0.21
CA TYR A 191 1.75 10.19 -1.07
C TYR A 191 2.49 11.53 -1.15
N TYR A 192 2.40 12.17 -2.30
CA TYR A 192 2.95 13.49 -2.59
C TYR A 192 1.91 14.34 -3.32
N ASP A 193 2.12 15.65 -3.35
CA ASP A 193 1.30 16.56 -4.13
C ASP A 193 1.95 16.79 -5.51
N PRO A 194 1.31 16.38 -6.62
CA PRO A 194 1.86 16.60 -7.97
C PRO A 194 1.96 18.08 -8.36
N GLY A 195 1.15 18.96 -7.77
CA GLY A 195 1.14 20.39 -8.04
C GLY A 195 2.32 21.12 -7.40
N THR A 196 2.70 20.75 -6.17
CA THR A 196 3.85 21.36 -5.47
C THR A 196 5.14 20.56 -5.61
N GLY A 197 5.02 19.26 -5.92
CA GLY A 197 6.14 18.32 -5.92
C GLY A 197 6.65 17.97 -4.53
N GLU A 198 5.83 18.13 -3.48
CA GLU A 198 6.21 17.87 -2.09
C GLU A 198 5.63 16.55 -1.58
N ALA A 199 6.41 15.79 -0.81
CA ALA A 199 5.94 14.61 -0.11
C ALA A 199 4.96 15.01 1.02
N LEU A 200 3.80 14.38 1.07
CA LEU A 200 2.77 14.60 2.09
C LEU A 200 2.91 13.62 3.26
N THR A 201 3.25 12.37 2.93
CA THR A 201 3.42 11.31 3.92
C THR A 201 4.36 10.22 3.39
N TYR A 202 4.81 9.37 4.30
CA TYR A 202 5.55 8.16 4.00
C TYR A 202 5.39 7.15 5.13
N PHE A 203 5.50 5.88 4.77
CA PHE A 203 5.46 4.74 5.67
C PHE A 203 6.36 3.63 5.11
N PRO A 204 6.93 2.79 5.99
CA PRO A 204 7.78 1.69 5.57
C PRO A 204 6.96 0.61 4.87
N VAL A 205 7.53 0.04 3.81
CA VAL A 205 6.95 -1.11 3.12
C VAL A 205 7.45 -2.39 3.77
N ILE A 206 6.52 -3.25 4.17
CA ILE A 206 6.83 -4.63 4.54
C ILE A 206 7.20 -5.35 3.26
N ALA A 207 8.46 -5.74 3.17
CA ALA A 207 9.02 -6.37 1.99
C ALA A 207 8.49 -7.81 1.75
N PRO A 208 8.60 -8.32 0.51
CA PRO A 208 8.32 -9.71 0.12
C PRO A 208 9.00 -10.78 0.96
#